data_AF-A0A355KEW5-F1
#
_entry.id   AF-A0A355KEW5-F1
#
_cell.length_a   1.000
_cell.length_b   1.000
_cell.length_c   1.000
_cell.angle_alpha   90.00
_cell.angle_beta   90.00
_cell.angle_gamma   90.00
#
_symmetry.space_group_name_H-M   'P 1'
#
loop_
_entity.id
_entity.type
_entity.pdbx_description
1 polymer ?
#
loop_
_entity_poly.entity_id
_entity_poly.type
_entity_poly.pdbx_seq_one_letter_code
_entity_poly.pdbx_strand_id
1 'polypeptide(L)'
;GGIIPGYELARQLGARSIFAERVDGQLQFRRGFSIAEGERVLIAEDIVTTGLSFRETVEALDALPGEVVGGACIIDRSNGRADVGCKLISLAAVDFPDYDANDLPPDLAAMEAV
;
A
#
# COMPACT_ATOMS: atom_id res chain seq x y z
N GLY A 1 -4.15 -5.26 -3.49
CA GLY A 1 -4.06 -4.65 -4.84
C GLY A 1 -2.63 -4.65 -5.32
N GLY A 2 -1.69 -4.26 -4.47
CA GLY A 2 -0.28 -4.02 -4.80
C GLY A 2 0.57 -5.14 -5.39
N ILE A 3 0.12 -6.40 -5.50
CA ILE A 3 0.98 -7.49 -6.04
C ILE A 3 1.39 -7.19 -7.50
N ILE A 4 0.45 -6.85 -8.38
CA ILE A 4 0.74 -6.57 -9.79
C ILE A 4 1.54 -5.26 -9.95
N PRO A 5 1.14 -4.13 -9.34
CA PRO A 5 1.94 -2.90 -9.35
C PRO A 5 3.35 -3.10 -8.78
N GLY A 6 3.48 -3.82 -7.67
CA GLY A 6 4.76 -4.12 -7.02
C GLY A 6 5.67 -4.98 -7.90
N TYR A 7 5.11 -5.99 -8.56
CA TYR A 7 5.84 -6.80 -9.54
C TYR A 7 6.36 -5.96 -10.71
N GLU A 8 5.49 -5.14 -11.32
CA GLU A 8 5.88 -4.33 -12.48
C GLU A 8 6.89 -3.24 -12.09
N LEU A 9 6.72 -2.60 -10.93
CA LEU A 9 7.69 -1.62 -10.41
C LEU A 9 9.05 -2.27 -10.16
N ALA A 10 9.08 -3.43 -9.50
CA ALA A 10 10.32 -4.17 -9.26
C ALA A 10 11.03 -4.53 -10.58
N ARG A 11 10.26 -4.95 -11.59
CA ARG A 11 10.78 -5.25 -12.93
C ARG A 11 11.48 -4.06 -13.58
N GLN A 12 10.90 -2.86 -13.47
CA GLN A 12 11.48 -1.62 -14.00
C GLN A 12 12.74 -1.18 -13.24
N LEU A 13 12.81 -1.49 -11.93
CA LEU A 13 13.96 -1.19 -11.07
C LEU A 13 15.08 -2.24 -11.15
N GLY A 14 14.89 -3.33 -11.88
CA GLY A 14 15.82 -4.46 -11.88
C GLY A 14 15.93 -5.16 -10.52
N ALA A 15 14.88 -5.06 -9.69
CA ALA A 15 14.80 -5.66 -8.37
C ALA A 15 13.93 -6.93 -8.38
N ARG A 16 14.07 -7.75 -7.34
CA ARG A 16 13.12 -8.85 -7.11
C ARG A 16 11.82 -8.32 -6.50
N SER A 17 10.72 -9.00 -6.78
CA SER A 17 9.42 -8.76 -6.15
C SER A 17 9.08 -9.88 -5.20
N ILE A 18 8.65 -9.53 -3.98
CA ILE A 18 8.03 -10.42 -3.01
C ILE A 18 6.76 -9.74 -2.49
N PHE A 19 5.89 -10.47 -1.79
CA PHE A 19 4.67 -9.91 -1.23
C PHE A 19 4.36 -10.52 0.14
N ALA A 20 3.73 -9.73 0.99
CA ALA A 20 3.17 -10.20 2.25
C ALA A 20 1.77 -10.77 2.05
N GLU A 21 1.40 -11.73 2.88
CA GLU A 21 0.08 -12.33 2.92
C GLU A 21 -0.49 -12.22 4.33
N ARG A 22 -1.82 -12.13 4.43
CA ARG A 22 -2.52 -12.10 5.72
C ARG A 22 -2.60 -13.52 6.29
N VAL A 23 -2.05 -13.72 7.48
CA VAL A 23 -2.09 -14.97 8.23
C VAL A 23 -2.51 -14.63 9.65
N ASP A 24 -3.62 -15.23 10.10
CA ASP A 24 -4.17 -15.01 11.45
C ASP A 24 -4.32 -13.52 11.81
N GLY A 25 -4.69 -12.71 10.82
CA GLY A 25 -4.90 -11.26 10.96
C GLY A 25 -3.66 -10.39 10.78
N GLN A 26 -2.46 -10.96 10.64
CA GLN A 26 -1.20 -10.20 10.49
C GLN A 26 -0.59 -10.38 9.10
N LEU A 27 0.08 -9.35 8.59
CA LEU A 27 0.87 -9.47 7.36
C LEU A 27 2.17 -10.22 7.64
N GLN A 28 2.48 -11.22 6.82
CA GLN A 28 3.68 -12.03 6.93
C GLN A 28 4.25 -12.34 5.55
N PHE A 29 5.58 -12.41 5.44
CA PHE A 29 6.27 -12.88 4.23
C PHE A 29 6.38 -14.40 4.27
N ARG A 30 5.72 -15.07 3.32
CA ARG A 30 5.68 -16.54 3.21
C ARG A 30 6.39 -17.03 1.95
N ARG A 31 6.11 -18.28 1.53
CA ARG A 31 6.56 -18.85 0.24
C ARG A 31 8.08 -18.97 0.07
N GLY A 32 8.80 -19.03 1.19
CA GLY A 32 10.27 -19.09 1.20
C GLY A 32 10.93 -17.75 0.86
N PHE A 33 10.19 -16.65 0.88
CA PHE A 33 10.78 -15.32 0.81
C PHE A 33 11.68 -15.08 2.02
N SER A 34 12.85 -14.53 1.76
CA SER A 34 13.78 -14.07 2.77
C SER A 34 14.24 -12.66 2.40
N ILE A 35 14.62 -11.90 3.40
CA ILE A 35 15.25 -10.59 3.25
C ILE A 35 16.54 -10.68 4.05
N ALA A 36 17.67 -10.37 3.42
CA ALA A 36 18.97 -10.43 4.06
C ALA A 36 19.36 -9.08 4.69
N GLU A 37 20.32 -9.12 5.61
CA GLU A 37 20.89 -7.92 6.20
C GLU A 37 21.45 -6.98 5.12
N GLY A 38 21.12 -5.70 5.22
CA GLY A 38 21.55 -4.67 4.28
C GLY A 38 20.78 -4.64 2.94
N GLU A 39 19.80 -5.53 2.74
CA GLU A 39 18.89 -5.40 1.61
C GLU A 39 17.96 -4.19 1.78
N ARG A 40 17.85 -3.39 0.72
CA ARG A 40 16.97 -2.22 0.68
C ARG A 40 15.61 -2.63 0.14
N VAL A 41 14.56 -2.33 0.90
CA VAL A 41 13.17 -2.69 0.59
C VAL A 41 12.37 -1.43 0.26
N LEU A 42 11.76 -1.41 -0.93
CA LEU A 42 10.76 -0.43 -1.32
C LEU A 42 9.39 -1.10 -1.28
N ILE A 43 8.47 -0.55 -0.48
CA ILE A 43 7.09 -1.05 -0.43
C ILE A 43 6.30 -0.44 -1.59
N ALA A 44 5.48 -1.23 -2.27
CA ALA A 44 4.69 -0.79 -3.42
C ALA A 44 3.22 -1.22 -3.30
N GLU A 45 2.30 -0.27 -3.53
CA GLU A 45 0.86 -0.51 -3.60
C GLU A 45 0.25 0.08 -4.87
N ASP A 46 -0.94 -0.37 -5.25
CA ASP A 46 -1.75 0.35 -6.25
C ASP A 46 -2.27 1.66 -5.68
N ILE A 47 -2.96 1.59 -4.54
CA ILE A 47 -3.69 2.71 -3.96
C ILE A 47 -3.49 2.80 -2.45
N VAL A 48 -3.25 4.02 -1.97
CA VAL A 48 -3.24 4.34 -0.53
C VAL A 48 -4.53 5.05 -0.19
N THR A 49 -5.28 4.51 0.79
CA THR A 49 -6.47 5.14 1.38
C THR A 49 -6.17 5.60 2.80
N THR A 50 -6.30 4.73 3.79
CA THR A 50 -6.03 5.04 5.20
C THR A 50 -4.56 4.83 5.60
N GLY A 51 -3.76 4.25 4.70
CA GLY A 51 -2.37 3.85 4.95
C GLY A 51 -2.19 2.56 5.76
N LEU A 52 -3.28 1.92 6.21
CA LEU A 52 -3.19 0.77 7.13
C LEU A 52 -2.39 -0.41 6.56
N SER A 53 -2.71 -0.87 5.35
CA SER A 53 -1.98 -1.97 4.66
C SER A 53 -0.47 -1.68 4.58
N PHE A 54 -0.14 -0.41 4.35
CA PHE A 54 1.24 0.06 4.27
C PHE A 54 1.95 -0.04 5.61
N ARG A 55 1.32 0.48 6.69
CA ARG A 55 1.86 0.40 8.05
C ARG A 55 2.03 -1.03 8.52
N GLU A 56 1.02 -1.89 8.30
CA GLU A 56 1.13 -3.33 8.60
C GLU A 56 2.29 -3.99 7.83
N THR A 57 2.58 -3.52 6.61
CA THR A 57 3.73 -4.02 5.84
C THR A 57 5.06 -3.54 6.40
N VAL A 58 5.14 -2.28 6.85
CA VAL A 58 6.31 -1.75 7.56
C VAL A 58 6.56 -2.55 8.84
N GLU A 59 5.53 -2.77 9.65
CA GLU A 59 5.62 -3.57 10.88
C GLU A 59 6.08 -5.02 10.60
N ALA A 60 5.59 -5.63 9.52
CA ALA A 60 6.04 -6.97 9.12
C ALA A 60 7.50 -6.99 8.64
N LEU A 61 7.99 -5.89 8.06
CA LEU A 61 9.37 -5.72 7.61
C LEU A 61 10.33 -5.40 8.76
N ASP A 62 9.87 -4.72 9.81
CA ASP A 62 10.67 -4.42 11.01
C ASP A 62 11.14 -5.70 11.75
N ALA A 63 10.42 -6.81 11.56
CA ALA A 63 10.80 -8.12 12.08
C ALA A 63 11.88 -8.84 11.23
N LEU A 64 12.32 -8.24 10.12
CA LEU A 64 13.28 -8.79 9.17
C LEU A 64 14.55 -7.92 9.12
N PRO A 65 15.73 -8.45 8.72
CA PRO A 65 16.99 -7.72 8.80
C PRO A 65 17.21 -6.69 7.67
N GLY A 66 16.22 -6.46 6.80
CA GLY A 66 16.30 -5.49 5.72
C GLY A 66 16.03 -4.06 6.17
N GLU A 67 16.29 -3.11 5.27
CA GLU A 67 16.06 -1.68 5.49
C GLU A 67 14.93 -1.17 4.61
N VAL A 68 13.83 -0.71 5.21
CA VAL A 68 12.75 -0.03 4.47
C VAL A 68 13.22 1.37 4.05
N VAL A 69 13.36 1.59 2.75
CA VAL A 69 13.85 2.87 2.21
C VAL A 69 12.73 3.82 1.79
N GLY A 70 11.48 3.35 1.86
CA GLY A 70 10.29 4.13 1.60
C GLY A 70 9.18 3.31 0.95
N GLY A 71 8.20 4.05 0.47
CA GLY A 71 7.00 3.53 -0.14
C GLY A 71 6.65 4.22 -1.45
N ALA A 72 5.99 3.49 -2.34
CA ALA A 72 5.43 4.01 -3.57
C ALA A 72 3.99 3.54 -3.78
N CYS A 73 3.15 4.40 -4.35
CA CYS A 73 1.85 4.00 -4.87
C CYS A 73 1.51 4.70 -6.19
N ILE A 74 0.56 4.13 -6.94
CA ILE A 74 0.05 4.80 -8.13
C ILE A 74 -0.84 5.97 -7.70
N ILE A 75 -1.82 5.71 -6.84
CA ILE A 75 -2.78 6.73 -6.38
C ILE A 75 -2.74 6.85 -4.86
N ASP A 76 -2.59 8.07 -4.35
CA ASP A 76 -2.83 8.41 -2.96
C ASP A 76 -4.17 9.12 -2.82
N ARG A 77 -5.18 8.39 -2.32
CA ARG A 77 -6.52 8.93 -2.03
C ARG A 77 -6.60 9.74 -0.75
N SER A 78 -5.58 9.65 0.10
CA SER A 78 -5.52 10.46 1.31
C SER A 78 -5.08 11.89 1.02
N ASN A 79 -4.55 12.15 -0.19
CA ASN A 79 -3.93 13.41 -0.58
C ASN A 79 -2.84 13.85 0.42
N GLY A 80 -1.94 12.92 0.75
CA GLY A 80 -0.82 13.12 1.69
C GLY A 80 -1.19 13.06 3.17
N ARG A 81 -2.45 12.78 3.52
CA ARG A 81 -2.91 12.73 4.92
C ARG A 81 -2.69 11.38 5.60
N ALA A 82 -2.53 10.30 4.82
CA ALA A 82 -2.32 8.97 5.38
C ALA A 82 -0.93 8.86 5.99
N ASP A 83 -0.87 8.39 7.24
CA ASP A 83 0.36 7.89 7.83
C ASP A 83 0.66 6.50 7.24
N VAL A 84 1.81 6.32 6.59
CA VAL A 84 2.21 5.02 6.04
C VAL A 84 3.45 4.43 6.74
N GLY A 85 3.91 5.05 7.83
CA GLY A 85 5.08 4.59 8.59
C GLY A 85 6.43 4.79 7.91
N CYS A 86 6.46 5.37 6.70
CA CYS A 86 7.68 5.70 5.96
C CYS A 86 7.44 6.84 4.96
N LYS A 87 8.49 7.25 4.23
CA LYS A 87 8.35 8.24 3.15
C LYS A 87 7.57 7.64 1.98
N LEU A 88 6.47 8.27 1.58
CA LEU A 88 5.66 7.86 0.42
C LEU A 88 5.95 8.73 -0.82
N ILE A 89 6.02 8.09 -1.99
CA ILE A 89 5.97 8.75 -3.30
C ILE A 89 4.75 8.23 -4.04
N SER A 90 3.82 9.11 -4.40
CA SER A 90 2.66 8.77 -5.23
C SER A 90 2.80 9.32 -6.64
N LEU A 91 2.26 8.61 -7.64
CA LEU A 91 2.21 9.13 -9.01
C LEU A 91 1.12 10.21 -9.14
N ALA A 92 -0.03 10.01 -8.47
CA ALA A 92 -1.05 11.03 -8.31
C ALA A 92 -1.59 11.04 -6.88
N ALA A 93 -1.92 12.23 -6.40
CA ALA A 93 -2.60 12.45 -5.12
C ALA A 93 -3.95 13.12 -5.41
N VAL A 94 -5.04 12.50 -4.95
CA VAL A 94 -6.40 12.97 -5.23
C VAL A 94 -7.26 12.81 -3.99
N ASP A 95 -7.86 13.90 -3.52
CA ASP A 95 -8.86 13.86 -2.46
C ASP A 95 -10.24 13.61 -3.08
N PHE A 96 -10.86 12.46 -2.76
CA PHE A 96 -12.23 12.18 -3.16
C PHE A 96 -13.11 12.18 -1.91
N PRO A 97 -14.26 12.89 -1.94
CA PRO A 97 -15.21 12.80 -0.84
C PRO A 97 -15.76 11.37 -0.75
N ASP A 98 -15.83 10.86 0.48
CA ASP A 98 -16.64 9.72 0.85
C ASP A 98 -17.87 10.19 1.62
N TYR A 99 -19.00 9.54 1.38
CA TYR A 99 -20.27 9.88 1.98
C TYR A 99 -20.79 8.66 2.74
N ASP A 100 -21.38 8.90 3.92
CA ASP A 100 -22.13 7.85 4.61
C ASP A 100 -23.32 7.44 3.74
N ALA A 101 -23.67 6.15 3.75
CA ALA A 101 -24.81 5.66 2.97
C ALA A 101 -26.14 6.34 3.37
N ASN A 102 -26.22 6.89 4.58
CA ASN A 102 -27.37 7.64 5.08
C ASN A 102 -27.24 9.16 4.92
N ASP A 103 -26.12 9.66 4.39
CA ASP A 103 -25.82 11.09 4.21
C ASP A 103 -25.25 11.36 2.82
N LEU A 104 -25.98 10.89 1.80
CA LEU A 104 -25.64 11.11 0.41
C LEU A 104 -26.14 12.48 -0.08
N PRO A 105 -25.36 13.19 -0.91
CA PRO A 105 -25.85 14.28 -1.74
C PRO A 105 -27.12 13.87 -2.51
N PRO A 106 -28.12 14.76 -2.68
CA PRO A 106 -29.39 14.39 -3.30
C PRO A 106 -29.27 13.78 -4.69
N ASP A 107 -28.29 14.23 -5.48
CA ASP A 107 -27.96 13.69 -6.79
C ASP A 107 -27.41 12.26 -6.71
N LEU A 108 -26.56 11.95 -5.73
CA LEU A 108 -26.05 10.60 -5.50
C LEU A 108 -27.12 9.67 -4.92
N ALA A 109 -27.98 10.15 -4.01
CA ALA A 109 -29.07 9.38 -3.43
C ALA A 109 -30.13 8.95 -4.47
N ALA A 110 -30.26 9.72 -5.55
CA ALA A 110 -31.18 9.45 -6.65
C ALA A 110 -30.59 8.49 -7.71
N MET A 111 -29.30 8.17 -7.63
CA MET A 111 -28.64 7.23 -8.53
C MET A 111 -28.81 5.79 -8.02
N GLU A 112 -29.01 4.86 -8.95
CA GLU A 112 -28.94 3.43 -8.62
C GLU A 112 -27.50 3.08 -8.26
N ALA A 113 -27.29 2.41 -7.12
CA ALA A 113 -25.98 1.91 -6.74
C ALA A 113 -25.52 0.87 -7.77
N VAL A 114 -24.27 1.01 -8.24
CA VAL A 114 -23.64 0.12 -9.22
C VAL A 114 -22.69 -0.85 -8.52
#